data_AF-A0AAW7XCW0-F1
#
_entry.id   AF-A0AAW7XCW0-F1
#
_cell.length_a   1.000
_cell.length_b   1.000
_cell.length_c   1.000
_cell.angle_alpha   90.00
_cell.angle_beta   90.00
_cell.angle_gamma   90.00
#
_symmetry.space_group_name_H-M   'P 1'
#
loop_
_entity.id
_entity.type
_entity.pdbx_description
1 polymer ?
#
loop_
_entity_poly.entity_id
_entity_poly.type
_entity_poly.pdbx_seq_one_letter_code
_entity_poly.pdbx_strand_id
1 'polypeptide(L)'
;VKNINFNPSWADKDIILHFGGVSSAFYVWVNGEFVGYSEDTRLPSEFDITKHLKKGNNKIAVKVYRWADGSYLEAQDHWRMSGIEREVYI
;
A
#
# COMPACT_ATOMS: atom_id res chain seq x y z
N VAL A 1 1.39 1.83 -10.40
CA VAL A 1 0.78 3.18 -10.29
C VAL A 1 -0.65 3.08 -10.80
N LYS A 2 -1.63 3.62 -10.06
CA LYS A 2 -3.03 3.71 -10.48
C LYS A 2 -3.61 5.08 -10.14
N ASN A 3 -4.69 5.44 -10.82
CA ASN A 3 -5.46 6.64 -10.55
C ASN A 3 -6.81 6.24 -9.93
N ILE A 4 -7.27 6.99 -8.94
CA ILE A 4 -8.60 6.85 -8.33
C ILE A 4 -9.30 8.21 -8.34
N ASN A 5 -10.61 8.22 -8.49
CA ASN A 5 -11.39 9.45 -8.35
C ASN A 5 -11.92 9.56 -6.92
N PHE A 6 -11.84 10.77 -6.37
CA PHE A 6 -12.42 11.10 -5.08
C PHE A 6 -13.94 10.91 -5.12
N ASN A 7 -14.47 10.11 -4.19
CA ASN A 7 -15.91 9.96 -4.02
C ASN A 7 -16.42 11.03 -3.04
N PRO A 8 -17.44 11.85 -3.39
CA PRO A 8 -18.02 12.82 -2.47
C PRO A 8 -18.48 12.24 -1.13
N SER A 9 -18.81 10.94 -1.05
CA SER A 9 -19.19 10.26 0.20
C SER A 9 -18.03 10.09 1.20
N TRP A 10 -16.80 10.42 0.79
CA TRP A 10 -15.58 10.43 1.60
C TRP A 10 -15.34 11.77 2.29
N ALA A 11 -16.12 12.81 1.97
CA ALA A 11 -16.01 14.09 2.65
C ALA A 11 -16.16 13.91 4.17
N ASP A 12 -15.27 14.55 4.91
CA ASP A 12 -15.24 14.58 6.39
C ASP A 12 -15.09 13.20 7.06
N LYS A 13 -14.47 12.23 6.36
CA LYS A 13 -14.12 10.91 6.90
C LYS A 13 -12.62 10.65 6.86
N ASP A 14 -12.17 9.76 7.74
CA ASP A 14 -10.84 9.17 7.64
C ASP A 14 -10.82 8.14 6.51
N ILE A 15 -9.88 8.31 5.58
CA ILE A 15 -9.74 7.49 4.37
C ILE A 15 -8.48 6.65 4.50
N ILE A 16 -8.69 5.34 4.67
CA ILE A 16 -7.61 4.39 4.91
C ILE A 16 -7.35 3.59 3.64
N LEU A 17 -6.09 3.60 3.17
CA LEU A 17 -5.65 2.73 2.10
C LEU A 17 -5.19 1.39 2.69
N HIS A 18 -5.95 0.34 2.41
CA HIS A 18 -5.70 -1.00 2.92
C HIS A 18 -4.97 -1.87 1.87
N PHE A 19 -3.92 -2.57 2.30
CA PHE A 19 -3.25 -3.63 1.55
C PHE A 19 -3.35 -4.94 2.35
N GLY A 20 -4.01 -5.97 1.80
CA GLY A 20 -4.17 -7.24 2.50
C GLY A 20 -2.88 -8.07 2.62
N GLY A 21 -1.88 -7.80 1.78
CA GLY A 21 -0.58 -8.48 1.76
C GLY A 21 0.28 -8.09 0.55
N VAL A 22 1.53 -7.72 0.82
CA VAL A 22 2.52 -7.31 -0.18
C VAL A 22 3.87 -7.92 0.16
N SER A 23 4.52 -8.55 -0.83
CA SER A 23 5.81 -9.22 -0.66
C SER A 23 6.96 -8.52 -1.41
N SER A 24 8.08 -8.16 -0.77
CA SER A 24 8.44 -8.37 0.65
C SER A 24 8.31 -7.10 1.50
N ALA A 25 8.55 -5.95 0.90
CA ALA A 25 8.48 -4.64 1.53
C ALA A 25 8.09 -3.59 0.50
N PHE A 26 7.41 -2.54 0.91
CA PHE A 26 6.94 -1.55 -0.04
C PHE A 26 6.79 -0.15 0.54
N TYR A 27 6.94 0.83 -0.35
CA TYR A 27 6.69 2.23 -0.07
C TYR A 27 5.44 2.69 -0.84
N VAL A 28 4.67 3.58 -0.22
CA VAL A 28 3.43 4.15 -0.76
C VAL A 28 3.55 5.66 -0.93
N TRP A 29 3.07 6.15 -2.07
CA TRP A 29 2.90 7.57 -2.35
C TRP A 29 1.51 7.87 -2.87
N VAL A 30 0.95 9.00 -2.45
CA VAL A 30 -0.31 9.55 -2.93
C VAL A 30 -0.05 10.96 -3.46
N ASN A 31 -0.43 11.23 -4.70
CA ASN A 31 -0.19 12.49 -5.40
C ASN A 31 1.28 12.97 -5.43
N GLY A 32 2.22 12.03 -5.30
CA GLY A 32 3.66 12.33 -5.27
C GLY A 32 4.22 12.54 -3.86
N GLU A 33 3.37 12.63 -2.85
CA GLU A 33 3.77 12.73 -1.44
C GLU A 33 3.96 11.35 -0.84
N PHE A 34 5.01 11.19 -0.03
CA PHE A 34 5.29 9.96 0.67
C PHE A 34 4.28 9.75 1.81
N VAL A 35 3.67 8.57 1.85
CA VAL A 35 2.67 8.21 2.87
C VAL A 35 3.28 7.28 3.91
N GLY A 36 4.01 6.24 3.48
CA GLY A 36 4.54 5.26 4.42
C GLY A 36 5.26 4.09 3.78
N TYR A 37 5.78 3.24 4.66
CA TYR A 37 6.53 2.03 4.35
C TYR A 37 5.99 0.88 5.21
N SER A 38 6.03 -0.36 4.69
CA SER A 38 5.67 -1.55 5.47
C SER A 38 6.46 -2.79 5.06
N GLU A 39 6.60 -3.68 6.03
CA GLU A 39 7.14 -5.05 5.98
C GLU A 39 6.17 -6.00 6.71
N ASP A 40 6.42 -7.31 6.60
CA ASP A 40 5.49 -8.42 6.88
C ASP A 40 4.54 -8.69 5.69
N THR A 41 4.72 -9.86 5.09
CA THR A 41 4.01 -10.27 3.88
C THR A 41 2.65 -10.89 4.15
N ARG A 42 2.35 -11.24 5.39
CA ARG A 42 1.22 -12.09 5.77
C ARG A 42 0.13 -11.35 6.52
N LEU A 43 0.43 -10.17 7.06
CA LEU A 43 -0.52 -9.27 7.70
C LEU A 43 -0.84 -8.05 6.82
N PRO A 44 -2.02 -7.44 7.02
CA PRO A 44 -2.39 -6.24 6.29
C PRO A 44 -1.54 -5.04 6.71
N SER A 45 -1.40 -4.08 5.79
CA SER A 45 -0.82 -2.76 6.05
C SER A 45 -1.82 -1.68 5.70
N GLU A 46 -2.01 -0.73 6.61
CA GLU A 46 -3.00 0.34 6.48
C GLU A 46 -2.33 1.71 6.60
N PHE A 47 -2.75 2.63 5.73
CA PHE A 47 -2.21 3.98 5.69
C PHE A 47 -3.36 4.98 5.65
N ASP A 48 -3.38 5.93 6.60
CA ASP A 48 -4.26 7.08 6.53
C ASP A 48 -3.82 8.00 5.38
N ILE A 49 -4.64 8.10 4.34
CA ILE A 49 -4.38 8.93 3.16
C ILE A 49 -5.24 10.19 3.12
N THR A 50 -6.00 10.47 4.19
CA THR A 50 -7.01 11.56 4.24
C THR A 50 -6.42 12.91 3.83
N LYS A 51 -5.23 13.23 4.33
CA LYS A 51 -4.55 14.51 4.07
C LYS A 51 -3.88 14.60 2.69
N HIS A 52 -3.70 13.47 2.02
CA HIS A 52 -3.00 13.40 0.72
C HIS A 52 -3.97 13.42 -0.47
N LEU A 53 -5.28 13.24 -0.22
CA LEU A 53 -6.30 13.24 -1.25
C LEU A 53 -6.75 14.66 -1.62
N LYS A 54 -7.05 14.84 -2.90
CA LYS A 54 -7.71 16.04 -3.45
C LYS A 54 -9.01 15.67 -4.14
N LYS A 55 -9.90 16.66 -4.33
CA LYS A 55 -11.10 16.48 -5.16
C LYS A 55 -10.70 16.07 -6.58
N GLY A 56 -11.48 15.18 -7.19
CA GLY A 56 -11.23 14.66 -8.53
C GLY A 56 -10.18 13.54 -8.54
N ASN A 57 -9.25 13.58 -9.51
CA ASN A 57 -8.32 12.49 -9.77
C ASN A 57 -7.12 12.49 -8.79
N ASN A 58 -6.82 11.33 -8.21
CA ASN A 58 -5.72 11.08 -7.29
C ASN A 58 -4.83 9.95 -7.79
N LYS A 59 -3.52 10.16 -7.75
CA LYS A 59 -2.53 9.17 -8.21
C LYS A 59 -1.94 8.41 -7.04
N ILE A 60 -2.01 7.08 -7.06
CA ILE A 60 -1.35 6.21 -6.08
C ILE A 60 -0.19 5.49 -6.76
N ALA A 61 0.99 5.57 -6.16
CA ALA A 61 2.19 4.85 -6.58
C ALA A 61 2.68 3.96 -5.44
N VAL A 62 3.08 2.74 -5.79
CA VAL A 62 3.62 1.75 -4.86
C VAL A 62 4.92 1.22 -5.45
N LYS A 63 5.99 1.19 -4.66
CA LYS A 63 7.28 0.60 -5.02
C LYS A 63 7.52 -0.61 -4.13
N VAL A 64 7.47 -1.80 -4.72
CA VAL A 64 7.68 -3.06 -4.03
C VAL A 64 9.11 -3.54 -4.25
N TYR A 65 9.78 -3.95 -3.17
CA TYR A 65 11.07 -4.61 -3.21
C TYR A 65 10.88 -6.11 -2.99
N ARG A 66 11.68 -6.90 -3.71
CA ARG A 66 11.63 -8.37 -3.60
C ARG A 66 12.33 -8.90 -2.34
N TRP A 67 13.32 -8.15 -1.85
CA TRP A 67 14.12 -8.51 -0.69
C TRP A 67 14.26 -7.28 0.21
N ALA A 68 14.05 -7.51 1.50
CA ALA A 68 14.27 -6.56 2.59
C ALA A 68 14.89 -7.30 3.79
N ASP A 69 15.23 -6.59 4.86
CA ASP A 69 15.67 -7.20 6.10
C ASP A 69 14.62 -8.14 6.71
N GLY A 70 13.32 -7.81 6.62
CA GLY A 70 12.24 -8.73 7.00
C GLY A 70 12.26 -10.08 6.26
N SER A 71 12.85 -10.15 5.07
CA SER A 71 12.96 -11.42 4.32
C SER A 71 13.81 -12.49 5.03
N TYR A 72 14.68 -12.09 5.97
CA TYR A 72 15.40 -13.05 6.83
C TYR A 72 14.48 -13.77 7.81
N LEU A 73 13.38 -13.12 8.22
CA LEU A 73 12.36 -13.68 9.12
C LEU A 73 11.30 -14.49 8.37
N GLU A 74 11.23 -14.35 7.04
CA GLU A 74 10.26 -15.02 6.17
C GLU A 74 10.94 -16.09 5.30
N ALA A 75 11.66 -16.99 5.95
CA ALA A 75 12.47 -18.03 5.31
C ALA A 75 11.77 -19.40 5.25
N GLN A 76 10.48 -19.43 4.98
CA GLN A 76 9.73 -20.69 4.90
C GLN A 76 10.15 -21.53 3.67
N ASP A 77 9.94 -22.84 3.77
CA ASP A 77 10.17 -23.79 2.68
C ASP A 77 9.04 -23.71 1.63
N HIS A 78 9.06 -22.64 0.83
CA HIS A 78 8.17 -22.43 -0.31
C HIS A 78 8.81 -21.54 -1.39
N TRP A 79 8.09 -21.36 -2.50
CA TRP A 79 8.50 -20.51 -3.63
C TRP A 79 8.68 -19.04 -3.22
N ARG A 80 9.81 -18.42 -3.61
CA ARG A 80 10.10 -17.02 -3.32
C ARG A 80 9.53 -16.09 -4.40
N MET A 81 8.26 -15.72 -4.21
CA MET A 81 7.51 -14.76 -5.04
C MET A 81 7.56 -13.35 -4.43
N SER A 82 7.07 -12.35 -5.19
CA SER A 82 7.00 -10.96 -4.76
C SER A 82 5.93 -10.19 -5.52
N GLY A 83 5.40 -9.13 -4.92
CA GLY A 83 4.40 -8.24 -5.51
C GLY A 83 3.27 -7.94 -4.54
N ILE A 84 2.20 -7.33 -5.07
CA ILE A 84 0.95 -7.15 -4.33
C ILE A 84 0.16 -8.45 -4.48
N GLU A 85 0.06 -9.23 -3.40
CA GLU A 85 -0.42 -10.62 -3.45
C GLU A 85 -1.90 -10.76 -3.06
N ARG A 86 -2.43 -9.80 -2.28
CA ARG A 86 -3.83 -9.76 -1.84
C ARG A 86 -4.49 -8.44 -2.21
N GLU A 87 -5.76 -8.29 -1.86
CA GLU A 87 -6.62 -7.16 -2.19
C GLU A 87 -6.05 -5.81 -1.73
N VAL A 88 -6.43 -4.77 -2.47
CA VAL A 88 -6.15 -3.37 -2.14
C VAL A 88 -7.44 -2.59 -2.31
N TYR A 89 -7.84 -1.86 -1.27
CA TYR A 89 -9.08 -1.08 -1.28
C TYR A 89 -8.99 0.15 -0.36
N ILE A 90 -10.03 0.99 -0.47
CA ILE A 90 -10.29 2.21 0.30
C ILE A 90 -11.73 2.16 0.79
#